data_AF-A0A4P5S5B8-F1
#
_entry.id   AF-A0A4P5S5B8-F1
#
_cell.length_a   1.000
_cell.length_b   1.000
_cell.length_c   1.000
_cell.angle_alpha   90.00
_cell.angle_beta   90.00
_cell.angle_gamma   90.00
#
_symmetry.space_group_name_H-M   'P 1'
#
loop_
_entity.id
_entity.type
_entity.pdbx_description
1 polymer ?
#
loop_
_entity_poly.entity_id
_entity_poly.type
_entity_poly.pdbx_seq_one_letter_code
_entity_poly.pdbx_strand_id
1 'polypeptide(L)'
;MGHASPQECDEWGMTEALRQAAMRALAQIESQGFVADRIILDGSHNYLGLGDRVITVVKGDTSILAVAAASCVAKVVRDEIMTNESENFPPYGFESNVGYPAPVHKVALAGYGPSAIHRRSWVFMDALPWRNLAPAPGRLL
;
A
#
# COMPACT_ATOMS: atom_id res chain seq x y z
N MET A 1 -12.72 3.37 0.07
CA MET A 1 -11.34 2.82 0.04
C MET A 1 -10.38 3.93 -0.32
N GLY A 2 -9.24 4.02 0.35
CA GLY A 2 -8.20 5.00 0.02
C GLY A 2 -6.87 4.31 -0.28
N HIS A 3 -6.13 4.87 -1.22
CA HIS A 3 -4.87 4.31 -1.71
C HIS A 3 -3.78 5.36 -1.65
N ALA A 4 -2.53 4.91 -1.55
CA ALA A 4 -1.35 5.71 -1.84
C ALA A 4 -0.54 5.02 -2.94
N SER A 5 -0.12 5.77 -3.96
CA SER A 5 0.62 5.22 -5.10
C SER A 5 2.04 4.80 -4.68
N PRO A 6 2.73 3.97 -5.49
CA PRO A 6 4.14 3.67 -5.27
C PRO A 6 5.02 4.93 -5.22
N GLN A 7 4.71 5.91 -6.06
CA GLN A 7 5.40 7.21 -6.12
C GLN A 7 5.17 8.00 -4.83
N GLU A 8 3.94 8.08 -4.33
CA GLU A 8 3.62 8.73 -3.05
C GLU A 8 4.32 8.03 -1.88
N CYS A 9 4.42 6.69 -1.91
CA CYS A 9 5.18 5.94 -0.92
C CYS A 9 6.68 6.28 -0.95
N ASP A 10 7.25 6.46 -2.15
CA ASP A 10 8.65 6.84 -2.31
C ASP A 10 8.92 8.30 -1.90
N GLU A 11 8.00 9.21 -2.20
CA GLU A 11 8.13 10.64 -1.89
C GLU A 11 7.94 10.95 -0.41
N TRP A 12 6.97 10.32 0.23
CA TRP A 12 6.57 10.66 1.60
C TRP A 12 7.04 9.66 2.66
N GLY A 13 7.47 8.48 2.23
CA GLY A 13 7.70 7.35 3.13
C GLY A 13 6.40 6.68 3.57
N MET A 14 6.53 5.49 4.16
CA MET A 14 5.39 4.60 4.41
C MET A 14 4.39 5.12 5.44
N THR A 15 4.84 5.77 6.52
CA THR A 15 3.93 6.28 7.57
C THR A 15 2.99 7.36 7.01
N GLU A 16 3.54 8.30 6.25
CA GLU A 16 2.77 9.38 5.65
C GLU A 16 1.90 8.87 4.50
N ALA A 17 2.38 7.96 3.67
CA ALA A 17 1.56 7.31 2.65
C ALA A 17 0.36 6.54 3.25
N LEU A 18 0.58 5.83 4.36
CA LEU A 18 -0.49 5.15 5.09
C LEU A 18 -1.52 6.14 5.66
N ARG A 19 -1.04 7.27 6.22
CA ARG A 19 -1.90 8.36 6.67
C ARG A 19 -2.76 8.91 5.54
N GLN A 20 -2.17 9.21 4.40
CA GLN A 20 -2.88 9.79 3.24
C GLN A 20 -3.92 8.81 2.68
N ALA A 21 -3.58 7.53 2.54
CA ALA A 21 -4.54 6.50 2.13
C ALA A 21 -5.72 6.42 3.11
N ALA A 22 -5.47 6.40 4.42
CA ALA A 22 -6.53 6.35 5.42
C ALA A 22 -7.39 7.63 5.45
N MET A 23 -6.78 8.82 5.33
CA MET A 23 -7.51 10.09 5.25
C MET A 23 -8.41 10.16 4.01
N ARG A 24 -7.95 9.65 2.86
CA ARG A 24 -8.79 9.52 1.64
C ARG A 24 -9.97 8.58 1.87
N ALA A 25 -9.75 7.45 2.55
CA ALA A 25 -10.83 6.53 2.89
C ALA A 25 -11.86 7.18 3.82
N LEU A 26 -11.41 7.91 4.85
CA LEU A 26 -12.28 8.65 5.76
C LEU A 26 -13.10 9.72 5.03
N ALA A 27 -12.46 10.54 4.19
CA ALA A 27 -13.14 11.57 3.42
C ALA A 27 -14.24 11.01 2.51
N GLN A 28 -14.02 9.83 1.90
CA GLN A 28 -15.05 9.15 1.11
C GLN A 28 -16.23 8.69 1.96
N ILE A 29 -15.98 8.20 3.17
CA ILE A 29 -17.04 7.78 4.10
C ILE A 29 -17.83 9.01 4.58
N GLU A 30 -17.14 10.09 4.94
CA GLU A 30 -17.75 11.35 5.37
C GLU A 30 -18.60 11.98 4.25
N SER A 31 -18.16 11.90 2.98
CA SER A 31 -18.95 12.37 1.83
C SER A 31 -20.25 11.60 1.61
N GLN A 32 -20.38 10.39 2.16
CA GLN A 32 -21.60 9.59 2.15
C GLN A 32 -22.51 9.90 3.34
N GLY A 33 -22.16 10.90 4.15
CA GLY A 33 -22.93 11.33 5.32
C GLY A 33 -22.64 10.55 6.59
N PHE A 34 -21.60 9.70 6.60
CA PHE A 34 -21.19 8.97 7.81
C PHE A 34 -19.94 9.60 8.43
N VAL A 35 -20.07 10.14 9.64
CA VAL A 35 -18.95 10.70 10.39
C VAL A 35 -18.69 9.81 11.60
N ALA A 36 -17.50 9.19 11.64
CA ALA A 36 -17.14 8.31 12.74
C ALA A 36 -16.71 9.10 13.99
N ASP A 37 -17.40 8.88 15.11
CA ASP A 37 -17.02 9.43 16.43
C ASP A 37 -15.67 8.92 16.92
N ARG A 38 -15.34 7.68 16.58
CA ARG A 38 -14.08 7.01 16.91
C ARG A 38 -13.55 6.22 15.73
N ILE A 39 -12.23 6.20 15.62
CA ILE A 39 -11.50 5.44 14.61
C ILE A 39 -10.61 4.45 15.35
N ILE A 40 -10.69 3.17 15.00
CA ILE A 40 -9.84 2.14 15.57
C ILE A 40 -8.77 1.76 14.53
N LEU A 41 -7.50 1.90 14.90
CA LEU A 41 -6.37 1.49 14.05
C LEU A 41 -5.74 0.21 14.57
N ASP A 42 -5.41 -0.70 13.66
CA ASP A 42 -4.58 -1.85 13.98
C ASP A 42 -3.12 -1.43 14.17
N GLY A 43 -2.53 -1.82 15.30
CA GLY A 43 -1.15 -1.52 15.68
C GLY A 43 -1.06 -0.62 16.91
N SER A 44 0.15 -0.12 17.16
CA SER A 44 0.48 0.69 18.35
C SER A 44 0.71 2.17 18.06
N HIS A 45 0.60 2.59 16.80
CA HIS A 45 0.95 3.94 16.38
C HIS A 45 -0.24 4.67 15.75
N ASN A 46 -0.58 5.84 16.28
CA ASN A 46 -1.58 6.73 15.71
C ASN A 46 -0.99 7.52 14.55
N TYR A 47 -0.86 6.87 13.39
CA TYR A 47 -0.35 7.51 12.18
C TYR A 47 -1.33 8.54 11.59
N LEU A 48 -2.58 8.60 12.06
CA LEU A 48 -3.58 9.59 11.63
C LEU A 48 -3.38 10.96 12.28
N GLY A 49 -2.81 11.01 13.49
CA GLY A 49 -2.58 12.26 14.21
C GLY A 49 -3.86 12.99 14.65
N LEU A 50 -5.02 12.32 14.67
CA LEU A 50 -6.32 12.92 15.01
C LEU A 50 -6.65 12.89 16.51
N GLY A 51 -5.62 12.89 17.36
CA GLY A 51 -5.75 12.90 18.83
C GLY A 51 -6.62 11.76 19.38
N ASP A 52 -7.46 12.10 20.37
CA ASP A 52 -8.31 11.16 21.12
C ASP A 52 -9.45 10.53 20.30
N ARG A 53 -9.63 10.98 19.05
CA ARG A 53 -10.58 10.37 18.12
C ARG A 53 -10.09 8.99 17.64
N VAL A 54 -8.79 8.71 17.79
CA VAL A 54 -8.15 7.48 17.34
C VAL A 54 -7.77 6.59 18.53
N ILE A 55 -8.16 5.33 18.45
CA ILE A 55 -7.80 4.28 19.40
C ILE A 55 -6.92 3.27 18.65
N THR A 56 -5.71 3.02 19.16
CA THR A 56 -4.80 2.03 18.58
C THR A 56 -4.91 0.70 19.34
N VAL A 57 -5.10 -0.40 18.62
CA VAL A 57 -5.18 -1.75 19.20
C VAL A 57 -4.17 -2.65 18.50
N VAL A 58 -3.20 -3.16 19.25
CA VAL A 58 -2.22 -4.12 18.72
C VAL A 58 -2.92 -5.42 18.36
N LYS A 59 -2.78 -5.87 17.11
CA LYS A 59 -3.52 -7.03 16.57
C LYS A 59 -5.04 -6.81 16.65
N GLY A 60 -5.47 -5.60 16.33
CA GLY A 60 -6.86 -5.19 16.31
C GLY A 60 -7.68 -6.03 15.32
N ASP A 61 -7.07 -6.47 14.23
CA ASP A 61 -7.64 -7.39 13.25
C ASP A 61 -8.09 -8.74 13.85
N THR A 62 -7.41 -9.21 14.91
CA THR A 62 -7.77 -10.46 15.61
C THR A 62 -8.77 -10.29 16.74
N SER A 63 -9.02 -9.05 17.19
CA SER A 63 -9.75 -8.76 18.43
C SER A 63 -10.95 -7.82 18.25
N ILE A 64 -11.02 -7.07 17.15
CA ILE A 64 -12.05 -6.08 16.86
C ILE A 64 -12.67 -6.38 15.49
N LEU A 65 -13.97 -6.71 15.47
CA LEU A 65 -14.69 -7.09 14.25
C LEU A 65 -14.60 -6.04 13.14
N ALA A 66 -14.72 -4.75 13.47
CA ALA A 66 -14.66 -3.67 12.48
C ALA A 66 -13.27 -3.56 11.83
N VAL A 67 -12.21 -3.78 12.61
CA VAL A 67 -10.82 -3.78 12.10
C VAL A 67 -10.60 -5.01 11.22
N ALA A 68 -11.06 -6.19 11.65
CA ALA A 68 -11.01 -7.41 10.85
C ALA A 68 -11.70 -7.23 9.49
N ALA A 69 -12.91 -6.66 9.48
CA ALA A 69 -13.66 -6.38 8.26
C ALA A 69 -12.91 -5.41 7.34
N ALA A 70 -12.35 -4.32 7.89
CA ALA A 70 -11.54 -3.37 7.12
C ALA A 70 -10.29 -4.04 6.52
N SER A 71 -9.59 -4.88 7.29
CA SER A 71 -8.42 -5.64 6.82
C SER A 71 -8.77 -6.60 5.68
N CYS A 72 -9.90 -7.31 5.77
CA CYS A 72 -10.38 -8.18 4.69
C CYS A 72 -10.67 -7.41 3.41
N VAL A 73 -11.41 -6.29 3.51
CA VAL A 73 -11.71 -5.44 2.34
C VAL A 73 -10.42 -4.90 1.72
N ALA A 74 -9.49 -4.40 2.55
CA ALA A 74 -8.22 -3.88 2.06
C ALA A 74 -7.38 -4.95 1.36
N LYS A 75 -7.34 -6.18 1.90
CA LYS A 75 -6.61 -7.30 1.30
C LYS A 75 -7.21 -7.71 -0.04
N VAL A 76 -8.53 -7.95 -0.09
CA VAL A 76 -9.22 -8.39 -1.32
C VAL A 76 -9.01 -7.39 -2.44
N VAL A 77 -9.23 -6.09 -2.16
CA VAL A 77 -9.02 -5.04 -3.16
C VAL A 77 -7.56 -4.97 -3.61
N ARG A 78 -6.59 -5.11 -2.68
CA ARG A 78 -5.18 -5.08 -3.06
C ARG A 78 -4.78 -6.27 -3.93
N ASP A 79 -5.26 -7.45 -3.60
CA ASP A 79 -4.97 -8.67 -4.36
C ASP A 79 -5.53 -8.59 -5.78
N GLU A 80 -6.75 -8.06 -5.92
CA GLU A 80 -7.38 -7.81 -7.21
C GLU A 80 -6.55 -6.83 -8.05
N ILE A 81 -6.13 -5.70 -7.47
CA ILE A 81 -5.26 -4.72 -8.15
C ILE A 81 -3.99 -5.38 -8.65
N MET A 82 -3.28 -6.13 -7.80
CA MET A 82 -2.01 -6.76 -8.19
C MET A 82 -2.20 -7.87 -9.22
N THR A 83 -3.32 -8.60 -9.15
CA THR A 83 -3.68 -9.63 -10.15
C THR A 83 -3.91 -8.99 -11.51
N ASN A 84 -4.69 -7.92 -11.57
CA ASN A 84 -4.96 -7.19 -12.82
C ASN A 84 -3.68 -6.57 -13.40
N GLU A 85 -2.80 -6.02 -12.56
CA GLU A 85 -1.51 -5.48 -13.01
C GLU A 85 -0.51 -6.55 -13.47
N SER A 86 -0.72 -7.82 -13.12
CA SER A 86 0.17 -8.90 -13.58
C SER A 86 0.16 -9.03 -15.11
N GLU A 87 -0.96 -8.77 -15.77
CA GLU A 87 -1.05 -8.80 -17.23
C GLU A 87 -0.12 -7.76 -17.89
N ASN A 88 0.06 -6.60 -17.25
CA ASN A 88 0.94 -5.53 -17.71
C ASN A 88 2.42 -5.81 -17.37
N PHE A 89 2.68 -6.59 -16.32
CA PHE A 89 4.01 -6.89 -15.83
C PHE A 89 4.21 -8.40 -15.56
N PRO A 90 4.05 -9.28 -16.57
CA PRO A 90 4.05 -10.74 -16.35
C PRO A 90 5.31 -11.30 -15.67
N PRO A 91 6.54 -10.81 -15.95
CA PRO A 91 7.75 -11.38 -15.35
C PRO A 91 7.78 -11.32 -13.82
N TYR A 92 7.04 -10.40 -13.20
CA TYR A 92 7.13 -10.13 -11.76
C TYR A 92 6.20 -11.03 -10.92
N GLY A 93 5.24 -11.73 -11.53
CA GLY A 93 4.36 -12.70 -10.86
C GLY A 93 3.41 -12.09 -9.82
N PHE A 94 2.91 -10.88 -10.06
CA PHE A 94 2.12 -10.11 -9.10
C PHE A 94 0.81 -10.76 -8.66
N GLU A 95 0.21 -11.60 -9.50
CA GLU A 95 -0.98 -12.40 -9.20
C GLU A 95 -0.75 -13.39 -8.04
N SER A 96 0.50 -13.80 -7.81
CA SER A 96 0.85 -14.74 -6.75
C SER A 96 1.47 -14.05 -5.53
N ASN A 97 2.42 -13.15 -5.76
CA ASN A 97 3.19 -12.55 -4.67
C ASN A 97 2.67 -11.18 -4.23
N VAL A 98 1.71 -10.59 -4.94
CA VAL A 98 1.08 -9.29 -4.61
C VAL A 98 2.08 -8.16 -4.29
N GLY A 99 3.27 -8.22 -4.91
CA GLY A 99 4.35 -7.25 -4.75
C GLY A 99 5.37 -7.59 -3.66
N TYR A 100 5.21 -8.69 -2.92
CA TYR A 100 6.22 -9.18 -1.97
C TYR A 100 7.43 -9.75 -2.71
N PRO A 101 8.63 -9.74 -2.09
CA PRO A 101 9.89 -10.04 -2.76
C PRO A 101 10.12 -11.56 -2.79
N ALA A 102 9.19 -12.28 -3.43
CA ALA A 102 9.27 -13.71 -3.67
C ALA A 102 10.44 -14.04 -4.62
N PRO A 103 10.93 -15.29 -4.67
CA PRO A 103 12.06 -15.66 -5.53
C PRO A 103 11.89 -15.24 -7.00
N VAL A 104 10.73 -15.50 -7.60
CA VAL A 104 10.39 -15.09 -8.98
C VAL A 104 10.49 -13.58 -9.15
N HIS A 105 9.89 -12.83 -8.22
CA HIS A 105 9.90 -11.37 -8.24
C HIS A 105 11.32 -10.80 -8.11
N LYS A 106 12.14 -11.34 -7.20
CA LYS A 106 13.54 -10.92 -7.05
C LYS A 106 14.36 -11.16 -8.32
N VAL A 107 14.17 -12.32 -8.97
CA VAL A 107 14.84 -12.64 -10.23
C VAL A 107 14.40 -11.66 -11.33
N ALA A 108 13.11 -11.38 -11.43
CA ALA A 108 12.57 -10.43 -12.40
C ALA A 108 13.11 -9.02 -12.16
N LEU A 109 13.13 -8.56 -10.91
CA LEU A 109 13.72 -7.28 -10.53
C LEU A 109 15.21 -7.18 -10.87
N ALA A 110 15.97 -8.26 -10.68
CA ALA A 110 17.37 -8.29 -11.05
C ALA A 110 17.57 -8.26 -12.57
N GLY A 111 16.77 -9.00 -13.34
CA GLY A 111 16.90 -9.13 -14.80
C GLY A 111 16.30 -7.98 -15.60
N TYR A 112 15.11 -7.50 -15.23
CA TYR A 112 14.33 -6.51 -16.00
C TYR A 112 14.31 -5.12 -15.35
N GLY A 113 14.74 -4.98 -14.09
CA GLY A 113 14.64 -3.74 -13.33
C GLY A 113 13.28 -3.52 -12.70
N PRO A 114 13.04 -2.38 -12.02
CA PRO A 114 11.73 -2.04 -11.47
C PRO A 114 10.74 -1.62 -12.57
N SER A 115 9.51 -2.13 -12.49
CA SER A 115 8.37 -1.64 -13.28
C SER A 115 7.82 -0.30 -12.75
N ALA A 116 6.80 0.24 -13.42
CA ALA A 116 6.14 1.50 -13.05
C ALA A 116 5.41 1.45 -11.70
N ILE A 117 5.05 0.25 -11.21
CA ILE A 117 4.32 0.08 -9.94
C ILE A 117 5.20 -0.33 -8.76
N HIS A 118 6.53 -0.39 -8.95
CA HIS A 118 7.46 -0.65 -7.87
C HIS A 118 7.77 0.62 -7.06
N ARG A 119 7.88 0.44 -5.75
CA ARG A 119 8.47 1.43 -4.85
C ARG A 119 9.99 1.34 -4.93
N ARG A 120 10.63 2.42 -5.36
CA ARG A 120 12.07 2.48 -5.62
C ARG A 120 12.90 2.81 -4.38
N SER A 121 12.27 3.43 -3.37
CA SER A 121 12.89 3.73 -2.06
C SER A 121 12.95 2.52 -1.12
N TRP A 122 12.39 1.38 -1.52
CA TRP A 122 12.27 0.22 -0.65
C TRP A 122 13.59 -0.55 -0.53
N VAL A 123 13.89 -1.06 0.67
CA VAL A 123 15.18 -1.71 1.01
C VAL A 123 15.54 -2.92 0.13
N PHE A 124 14.60 -3.56 -0.55
CA PHE A 124 14.95 -4.65 -1.48
C PHE A 124 15.51 -4.17 -2.82
N MET A 125 15.28 -2.90 -3.16
CA MET A 125 15.84 -2.27 -4.35
C MET A 125 17.34 -1.98 -4.21
N ASP A 126 17.82 -1.97 -2.98
CA ASP A 126 19.21 -1.72 -2.66
C ASP A 126 20.14 -2.75 -3.32
N ALA A 127 19.92 -4.04 -3.14
CA ALA A 127 20.87 -5.02 -3.68
C ALA A 127 20.89 -5.10 -5.23
N LEU A 128 20.04 -4.34 -5.95
CA LEU A 128 19.86 -4.45 -7.38
C LEU A 128 20.80 -3.52 -8.18
N PRO A 129 21.19 -3.91 -9.41
CA PRO A 129 22.08 -3.11 -10.27
C PRO A 129 21.41 -1.83 -10.81
N TRP A 130 20.12 -1.63 -10.51
CA TRP A 130 19.27 -0.55 -11.04
C TRP A 130 19.23 0.70 -10.14
N ARG A 131 20.04 0.74 -9.07
CA ARG A 131 20.24 1.93 -8.23
C ARG A 131 20.66 3.10 -9.13
N ASN A 132 19.92 4.20 -9.11
CA ASN A 132 20.10 5.45 -9.89
C ASN A 132 19.38 5.57 -11.23
N LEU A 133 18.51 4.62 -11.63
CA LEU A 133 17.60 4.91 -12.73
C LEU A 133 16.52 5.91 -12.27
N ALA A 134 16.45 7.07 -12.92
CA ALA A 134 15.33 8.00 -12.78
C ALA A 134 14.01 7.26 -13.03
N PRO A 135 12.89 7.66 -12.37
CA PRO A 135 11.56 7.17 -12.72
C PRO A 135 11.39 7.18 -14.24
N ALA A 136 10.87 6.10 -14.82
CA ALA A 136 10.44 6.18 -16.22
C ALA A 136 9.44 7.35 -16.28
N PRO A 137 9.63 8.35 -17.18
CA PRO A 137 8.71 9.47 -17.27
C PRO A 137 7.31 8.91 -17.45
N GLY A 138 6.40 9.38 -16.58
CA GLY A 138 5.05 8.85 -16.44
C GLY A 138 4.39 8.68 -17.80
N ARG A 139 3.81 7.50 -18.02
CA ARG A 139 2.93 7.26 -19.16
C ARG A 139 1.69 8.13 -18.93
N LEU A 140 1.72 9.34 -19.48
CA LEU A 140 0.51 10.10 -19.76
C LEU A 140 -0.33 9.22 -20.69
N LEU A 141 -1.44 8.69 -20.18
CA LEU A 141 -2.65 8.42 -20.95
C LEU A 141 -3.70 9.42 -20.49
#